data_AF-A0A0G1XAB6-F1
#
_entry.id   AF-A0A0G1XAB6-F1
#
_cell.length_a   1.000
_cell.length_b   1.000
_cell.length_c   1.000
_cell.angle_alpha   90.00
_cell.angle_beta   90.00
_cell.angle_gamma   90.00
#
_symmetry.space_group_name_H-M   'P 1'
#
loop_
_entity.id
_entity.type
_entity.pdbx_description
1 polymer ?
#
loop_
_entity_poly.entity_id
_entity_poly.type
_entity_poly.pdbx_seq_one_letter_code
_entity_poly.pdbx_strand_id
1 'polypeptide(L)'
;MVIRPLADFIFGPFLTWSPLVFFWLVFVLALLAYFRPAKIAGRIPSVFLDLKNLILGLVIFRLLYAFLETAGQYRLWLGSGLTKLLLNSPLSREFSLPFLLDKFPGVFQSRLGYFLFYSYGRFWLGLVVAFGMALAFYFILKALKKYQERFFEENELALGFLLAFLVGWPGVLVFIVLLFIFILIISVFRRLFLSETYTTFSGPMFLAGFVTLGWESELVGLLNLTVFKI
;
A
#
# COMPACT_ATOMS: atom_id res chain seq x y z
N MET A 1 6.02 25.05 26.60
CA MET A 1 6.54 23.74 27.06
C MET A 1 5.83 22.52 26.45
N VAL A 2 4.70 22.67 25.74
CA VAL A 2 3.87 21.55 25.22
C VAL A 2 4.31 21.00 23.84
N ILE A 3 5.12 21.75 23.08
CA ILE A 3 5.49 21.38 21.69
C ILE A 3 6.46 20.20 21.62
N ARG A 4 7.33 20.03 22.64
CA ARG A 4 8.34 18.97 22.69
C ARG A 4 7.71 17.57 22.90
N PRO A 5 6.82 17.35 23.89
CA PRO A 5 6.20 16.04 24.06
C PRO A 5 5.30 15.63 22.89
N LEU A 6 4.65 16.59 22.20
CA LEU A 6 3.86 16.29 21.01
C LEU A 6 4.73 15.81 19.85
N ALA A 7 5.87 16.47 19.62
CA ALA A 7 6.83 16.05 18.61
C ALA A 7 7.38 14.65 18.90
N ASP A 8 7.77 14.37 20.15
CA ASP A 8 8.33 13.09 20.54
C ASP A 8 7.30 11.95 20.39
N PHE A 9 6.01 12.23 20.66
CA PHE A 9 4.93 11.29 20.40
C PHE A 9 4.70 11.03 18.91
N ILE A 10 4.63 12.09 18.09
CA ILE A 10 4.42 11.97 16.64
C ILE A 10 5.56 11.19 15.99
N PHE A 11 6.81 11.56 16.29
CA PHE A 11 7.99 10.98 15.66
C PHE A 11 8.49 9.68 16.29
N GLY A 12 7.89 9.24 17.41
CA GLY A 12 8.20 7.98 18.07
C GLY A 12 7.11 6.94 17.86
N PRO A 13 6.23 6.72 18.86
CA PRO A 13 5.22 5.68 18.81
C PRO A 13 4.29 5.84 17.61
N PHE A 14 3.71 7.03 17.40
CA PHE A 14 2.68 7.24 16.37
C PHE A 14 3.13 6.82 14.97
N LEU A 15 4.34 7.20 14.54
CA LEU A 15 4.90 6.76 13.27
C LEU A 15 4.97 5.23 13.16
N THR A 16 5.24 4.53 14.25
CA THR A 16 5.44 3.08 14.22
C THR A 16 4.12 2.30 14.12
N TRP A 17 3.09 2.65 14.90
CA TRP A 17 1.84 1.87 14.97
C TRP A 17 0.72 2.40 14.07
N SER A 18 0.77 3.67 13.65
CA SER A 18 -0.32 4.27 12.86
C SER A 18 -0.57 3.58 11.51
N PRO A 19 0.44 3.12 10.73
CA PRO A 19 0.18 2.41 9.48
C PRO A 19 -0.58 1.10 9.72
N LEU A 20 -0.15 0.33 10.73
CA LEU A 20 -0.78 -0.95 11.07
C LEU A 20 -2.26 -0.76 11.39
N VAL A 21 -2.58 0.15 12.31
CA VAL A 21 -3.97 0.41 12.71
C VAL A 21 -4.79 0.95 11.53
N PHE A 22 -4.23 1.86 10.76
CA PHE A 22 -4.91 2.45 9.62
C PHE A 22 -5.21 1.42 8.53
N PHE A 23 -4.25 0.55 8.19
CA PHE A 23 -4.45 -0.46 7.15
C PHE A 23 -5.48 -1.50 7.55
N TRP A 24 -5.45 -1.98 8.79
CA TRP A 24 -6.49 -2.87 9.32
C TRP A 24 -7.86 -2.20 9.36
N LEU A 25 -7.93 -0.92 9.74
CA LEU A 25 -9.16 -0.14 9.71
C LEU A 25 -9.72 -0.06 8.28
N VAL A 26 -8.90 0.29 7.29
CA VAL A 26 -9.32 0.34 5.87
C VAL A 26 -9.77 -1.03 5.39
N PHE A 27 -9.09 -2.12 5.76
CA PHE A 27 -9.49 -3.48 5.42
C PHE A 27 -10.88 -3.83 5.97
N VAL A 28 -11.13 -3.56 7.26
CA VAL A 28 -12.44 -3.79 7.90
C VAL A 28 -13.52 -2.91 7.26
N LEU A 29 -13.22 -1.64 6.98
CA LEU A 29 -14.16 -0.75 6.30
C LEU A 29 -14.45 -1.23 4.87
N ALA A 30 -13.48 -1.78 4.16
CA ALA A 30 -13.69 -2.37 2.83
C ALA A 30 -14.60 -3.60 2.89
N LEU A 31 -14.42 -4.48 3.90
CA LEU A 31 -15.32 -5.61 4.15
C LEU A 31 -16.76 -5.13 4.42
N LEU A 32 -16.91 -4.14 5.31
CA LEU A 32 -18.22 -3.57 5.65
C LEU A 32 -18.88 -2.85 4.48
N ALA A 33 -18.09 -2.15 3.66
CA ALA A 33 -18.55 -1.49 2.45
C ALA A 33 -19.05 -2.50 1.41
N TYR A 34 -18.32 -3.61 1.24
CA TYR A 34 -18.64 -4.62 0.23
C TYR A 34 -19.83 -5.50 0.63
N PHE A 35 -19.84 -6.04 1.85
CA PHE A 35 -20.87 -6.98 2.32
C PHE A 35 -22.06 -6.29 2.98
N ARG A 36 -22.25 -4.99 2.76
CA ARG A 36 -23.24 -4.19 3.49
C ARG A 36 -24.65 -4.79 3.30
N PRO A 37 -25.31 -5.26 4.37
CA PRO A 37 -26.71 -5.64 4.29
C PRO A 37 -27.55 -4.39 4.02
N ALA A 38 -28.55 -4.48 3.14
CA ALA A 38 -29.43 -3.35 2.79
C ALA A 38 -30.05 -2.64 4.01
N LYS A 39 -30.18 -3.33 5.15
CA LYS A 39 -30.70 -2.80 6.42
C LYS A 39 -29.74 -1.84 7.14
N ILE A 40 -28.43 -1.92 6.91
CA ILE A 40 -27.41 -1.04 7.51
C ILE A 40 -27.16 0.20 6.63
N ALA A 41 -27.68 0.20 5.39
CA ALA A 41 -27.57 1.28 4.39
C ALA A 41 -27.93 2.68 4.93
N GLY A 42 -28.86 2.76 5.89
CA GLY A 42 -29.35 4.03 6.45
C GLY A 42 -28.64 4.59 7.68
N ARG A 43 -27.73 3.85 8.34
CA ARG A 43 -27.13 4.27 9.64
C ARG A 43 -25.75 4.92 9.55
N ILE A 44 -24.97 4.57 8.53
CA ILE A 44 -23.61 5.11 8.33
C ILE A 44 -23.63 5.91 7.02
N PRO A 45 -23.13 7.16 7.00
CA PRO A 45 -23.09 7.96 5.78
C PRO A 45 -22.37 7.20 4.67
N SER A 46 -22.99 7.09 3.50
CA SER A 46 -22.46 6.36 2.33
C SER A 46 -21.07 6.86 1.91
N VAL A 47 -20.76 8.12 2.21
CA VAL A 47 -19.46 8.74 1.92
C VAL A 47 -18.28 7.98 2.56
N PHE A 48 -18.43 7.44 3.77
CA PHE A 48 -17.31 6.75 4.45
C PHE A 48 -17.14 5.28 4.03
N LEU A 49 -18.15 4.70 3.37
CA LEU A 49 -18.18 3.29 2.99
C LEU A 49 -18.22 3.09 1.47
N ASP A 50 -17.81 4.11 0.69
CA ASP A 50 -17.55 3.96 -0.73
C ASP A 50 -16.09 3.53 -0.93
N LEU A 51 -15.86 2.46 -1.70
CA LEU A 51 -14.53 1.97 -2.04
C LEU A 51 -13.66 3.05 -2.68
N LYS A 52 -14.23 3.99 -3.46
CA LYS A 52 -13.48 5.11 -4.04
C LYS A 52 -12.95 6.06 -2.97
N ASN A 53 -13.75 6.32 -1.95
CA ASN A 53 -13.34 7.18 -0.82
C ASN A 53 -12.33 6.47 0.08
N LEU A 54 -12.46 5.15 0.26
CA LEU A 54 -11.43 4.35 0.93
C LEU A 54 -10.10 4.35 0.17
N ILE A 55 -10.13 4.23 -1.16
CA ILE A 55 -8.94 4.36 -2.01
C ILE A 55 -8.31 5.74 -1.84
N LEU A 56 -9.11 6.81 -1.94
CA LEU A 56 -8.62 8.17 -1.78
C LEU A 56 -8.02 8.39 -0.39
N GLY A 57 -8.70 7.93 0.66
CA GLY A 57 -8.22 7.99 2.03
C GLY A 57 -6.90 7.25 2.21
N LEU A 58 -6.75 6.07 1.61
CA LEU A 58 -5.51 5.30 1.63
C LEU A 58 -4.37 6.01 0.90
N VAL A 59 -4.63 6.61 -0.27
CA VAL A 59 -3.64 7.42 -1.01
C VAL A 59 -3.19 8.61 -0.16
N ILE A 60 -4.14 9.38 0.37
CA ILE A 60 -3.83 10.55 1.20
C ILE A 60 -3.03 10.13 2.43
N PHE A 61 -3.45 9.08 3.14
CA PHE A 61 -2.74 8.59 4.31
C PHE A 61 -1.30 8.19 3.97
N ARG A 62 -1.08 7.39 2.93
CA ARG A 62 0.27 6.94 2.53
C ARG A 62 1.16 8.13 2.13
N LEU A 63 0.62 9.14 1.45
CA LEU A 63 1.36 10.36 1.11
C LEU A 63 1.74 11.17 2.36
N LEU A 64 0.78 11.40 3.26
CA LEU A 64 1.04 12.09 4.52
C LEU A 64 2.04 11.33 5.38
N TYR A 65 1.94 10.01 5.43
CA TYR A 65 2.84 9.15 6.18
C TYR A 65 4.27 9.22 5.64
N ALA A 66 4.48 9.09 4.33
CA ALA A 66 5.80 9.23 3.70
C ALA A 66 6.40 10.64 3.94
N PHE A 67 5.56 11.68 3.96
CA PHE A 67 6.00 13.03 4.31
C PHE A 67 6.41 13.14 5.79
N LEU A 68 5.65 12.54 6.71
CA LEU A 68 5.98 12.51 8.13
C LEU A 68 7.28 11.74 8.39
N GLU A 69 7.51 10.60 7.72
CA GLU A 69 8.77 9.86 7.78
C GLU A 69 9.94 10.70 7.26
N THR A 70 9.77 11.38 6.13
CA THR A 70 10.77 12.30 5.58
C THR A 70 11.09 13.42 6.57
N ALA A 71 10.07 14.06 7.16
CA ALA A 71 10.24 15.12 8.15
C ALA A 71 10.89 14.62 9.46
N GLY A 72 10.54 13.40 9.89
CA GLY A 72 11.14 12.74 11.04
C GLY A 72 12.62 12.46 10.81
N GLN A 73 12.96 11.88 9.66
CA GLN A 73 14.34 11.63 9.27
C GLN A 73 15.16 12.92 9.20
N TYR A 74 14.59 13.99 8.62
CA TYR A 74 15.24 15.30 8.57
C TYR A 74 15.60 15.81 9.98
N ARG A 75 14.68 15.70 10.93
CA ARG A 75 14.91 16.09 12.33
C ARG A 75 15.99 15.24 12.99
N LEU A 76 15.97 13.92 12.79
CA LEU A 76 17.00 13.03 13.31
C LEU A 76 18.38 13.42 12.76
N TRP A 77 18.46 13.79 11.48
CA TRP A 77 19.72 14.15 10.84
C TRP A 77 20.28 15.50 11.27
N LEU A 78 19.43 16.40 11.76
CA LEU A 78 19.88 17.66 12.36
C LEU A 78 20.57 17.45 13.72
N GLY A 79 20.32 16.33 14.40
CA GLY A 79 20.78 16.08 15.77
C GLY A 79 22.24 15.67 15.91
N SER A 80 22.89 15.17 14.85
CA SER A 80 24.29 14.72 14.90
C SER A 80 25.17 15.44 13.87
N GLY A 81 26.45 15.67 14.22
CA GLY A 81 27.39 16.36 13.34
C GLY A 81 27.59 15.67 11.99
N LEU A 82 27.70 14.34 11.99
CA LEU A 82 27.89 13.54 10.77
C LEU A 82 26.64 13.55 9.88
N THR A 83 25.46 13.32 10.45
CA THR A 83 24.21 13.34 9.66
C THR A 83 23.89 14.73 9.13
N LYS A 84 24.30 15.78 9.84
CA LYS A 84 24.17 17.16 9.38
C LYS A 84 25.09 17.48 8.19
N LEU A 85 26.25 16.84 8.09
CA LEU A 85 27.08 16.92 6.88
C LEU A 85 26.37 16.27 5.69
N LEU A 86 25.82 15.07 5.87
CA LEU A 86 25.05 14.36 4.83
C LEU A 86 23.81 15.15 4.39
N LEU A 87 23.14 15.82 5.34
CA LEU A 87 22.00 16.67 5.06
C LEU A 87 22.34 17.84 4.13
N ASN A 88 23.56 18.38 4.23
CA ASN A 88 24.02 19.52 3.45
C ASN A 88 24.90 19.12 2.25
N SER A 89 24.96 17.82 1.95
CA SER A 89 25.77 17.30 0.85
C SER A 89 24.95 17.15 -0.43
N PRO A 90 25.45 17.64 -1.58
CA PRO A 90 24.85 17.35 -2.87
C PRO A 90 25.04 15.87 -3.23
N LEU A 91 24.17 15.35 -4.10
CA LEU A 91 24.38 14.04 -4.69
C LEU A 91 25.56 14.10 -5.66
N SER A 92 26.44 13.09 -5.62
CA SER A 92 27.57 13.00 -6.55
C SER A 92 27.08 12.91 -8.00
N ARG A 93 27.77 13.61 -8.91
CA ARG A 93 27.48 13.59 -10.35
C ARG A 93 27.84 12.26 -11.02
N GLU A 94 28.67 11.46 -10.37
CA GLU A 94 29.09 10.14 -10.85
C GLU A 94 28.00 9.08 -10.60
N PHE A 95 26.99 9.40 -9.78
CA PHE A 95 25.94 8.47 -9.44
C PHE A 95 24.88 8.41 -10.54
N SER A 96 24.63 7.21 -11.09
CA SER A 96 23.58 7.01 -12.08
C SER A 96 22.21 7.09 -11.44
N LEU A 97 21.44 8.11 -11.81
CA LEU A 97 20.06 8.26 -11.36
C LEU A 97 19.14 7.26 -12.10
N PRO A 98 18.10 6.73 -11.43
CA PRO A 98 17.02 6.01 -12.10
C PRO A 98 16.41 6.87 -13.21
N PHE A 99 15.95 6.25 -14.30
CA PHE A 99 15.45 6.91 -15.51
C PHE A 99 14.50 8.09 -15.27
N LEU A 100 13.61 7.99 -14.27
CA LEU A 100 12.66 9.06 -13.95
C LEU A 100 13.33 10.26 -13.24
N LEU A 101 14.33 10.02 -12.41
CA LEU A 101 15.06 11.06 -11.67
C LEU A 101 16.13 11.75 -12.52
N ASP A 102 16.66 11.05 -13.52
CA ASP A 102 17.66 11.58 -14.46
C ASP A 102 17.11 12.75 -15.31
N LYS A 103 15.78 12.90 -15.38
CA LYS A 103 15.13 14.07 -16.01
C LYS A 103 15.24 15.35 -15.18
N PHE A 104 15.57 15.25 -13.90
CA PHE A 104 15.64 16.38 -12.97
C PHE A 104 16.95 16.39 -12.14
N PRO A 105 18.13 16.32 -12.79
CA PRO A 105 19.39 16.15 -12.08
C PRO A 105 19.73 17.38 -11.22
N GLY A 106 19.24 18.57 -11.60
CA GLY A 106 19.45 19.81 -10.85
C GLY A 106 18.87 19.80 -9.43
N VAL A 107 17.80 19.03 -9.18
CA VAL A 107 17.19 18.91 -7.84
C VAL A 107 18.16 18.26 -6.85
N PHE A 108 18.91 17.25 -7.33
CA PHE A 108 19.85 16.47 -6.52
C PHE A 108 21.25 17.08 -6.42
N GLN A 109 21.54 18.14 -7.17
CA GLN A 109 22.80 18.90 -7.06
C GLN A 109 22.75 20.01 -5.99
N SER A 110 21.60 20.18 -5.34
CA SER A 110 21.42 21.12 -4.23
C SER A 110 22.04 20.62 -2.93
N ARG A 111 22.14 21.48 -1.91
CA ARG A 111 22.63 21.08 -0.57
C ARG A 111 21.84 19.92 0.05
N LEU A 112 20.55 19.81 -0.26
CA LEU A 112 19.70 18.72 0.24
C LEU A 112 19.71 17.50 -0.70
N GLY A 113 20.53 17.50 -1.73
CA GLY A 113 20.47 16.53 -2.81
C GLY A 113 20.60 15.08 -2.36
N TYR A 114 21.59 14.79 -1.52
CA TYR A 114 21.77 13.46 -0.94
C TYR A 114 20.57 13.06 -0.07
N PHE A 115 20.09 13.98 0.76
CA PHE A 115 18.94 13.73 1.64
C PHE A 115 17.64 13.48 0.86
N LEU A 116 17.40 14.23 -0.22
CA LEU A 116 16.24 14.04 -1.09
C LEU A 116 16.31 12.68 -1.79
N PHE A 117 17.48 12.29 -2.27
CA PHE A 117 17.68 10.98 -2.89
C PHE A 117 17.46 9.85 -1.87
N TYR A 118 18.04 9.96 -0.67
CA TYR A 118 17.84 9.02 0.42
C TYR A 118 16.36 8.89 0.80
N SER A 119 15.68 10.02 1.02
CA SER A 119 14.28 10.05 1.45
C SER A 119 13.38 9.48 0.36
N TYR A 120 13.64 9.82 -0.90
CA TYR A 120 12.92 9.26 -2.04
C TYR A 120 13.03 7.74 -2.07
N GLY A 121 14.26 7.21 -2.02
CA GLY A 121 14.51 5.77 -2.01
C GLY A 121 13.82 5.08 -0.84
N ARG A 122 13.93 5.63 0.36
CA ARG A 122 13.47 4.97 1.58
C ARG A 122 11.97 5.05 1.83
N PHE A 123 11.34 6.19 1.55
CA PHE A 123 9.94 6.45 1.97
C PHE A 123 8.97 6.54 0.80
N TRP A 124 9.44 7.06 -0.35
CA TRP A 124 8.56 7.33 -1.49
C TRP A 124 8.56 6.22 -2.52
N LEU A 125 9.69 5.54 -2.73
CA LEU A 125 9.82 4.55 -3.78
C LEU A 125 8.88 3.36 -3.55
N GLY A 126 8.81 2.83 -2.33
CA GLY A 126 7.86 1.77 -1.99
C GLY A 126 6.40 2.16 -2.25
N LEU A 127 6.02 3.41 -1.95
CA LEU A 127 4.70 3.94 -2.25
C LEU A 127 4.42 4.01 -3.76
N VAL A 128 5.36 4.55 -4.54
CA VAL A 128 5.23 4.68 -6.00
C VAL A 128 5.13 3.30 -6.65
N VAL A 129 5.98 2.35 -6.24
CA VAL A 129 5.96 0.98 -6.76
C VAL A 129 4.65 0.28 -6.38
N ALA A 130 4.21 0.39 -5.12
CA ALA A 130 2.94 -0.19 -4.67
C ALA A 130 1.75 0.35 -5.48
N PHE A 131 1.70 1.67 -5.70
CA PHE A 131 0.64 2.30 -6.50
C PHE A 131 0.69 1.85 -7.96
N GLY A 132 1.89 1.80 -8.55
CA GLY A 132 2.10 1.30 -9.92
C GLY A 132 1.66 -0.16 -10.09
N MET A 133 2.01 -1.02 -9.13
CA MET A 133 1.60 -2.43 -9.14
C MET A 133 0.10 -2.60 -8.92
N ALA A 134 -0.52 -1.82 -8.04
CA ALA A 134 -1.97 -1.82 -7.86
C ALA A 134 -2.71 -1.36 -9.12
N LEU A 135 -2.19 -0.33 -9.81
CA LEU A 135 -2.73 0.10 -11.11
C LEU A 135 -2.57 -0.99 -12.18
N ALA A 136 -1.40 -1.60 -12.29
CA ALA A 136 -1.17 -2.70 -13.22
C ALA A 136 -2.17 -3.85 -12.95
N PHE A 137 -2.36 -4.21 -11.68
CA PHE A 137 -3.33 -5.22 -11.27
C PHE A 137 -4.78 -4.82 -11.60
N TYR A 138 -5.16 -3.56 -11.40
CA TYR A 138 -6.46 -3.03 -11.83
C TYR A 138 -6.67 -3.18 -13.34
N PHE A 139 -5.66 -2.88 -14.17
CA PHE A 139 -5.77 -3.05 -15.61
C PHE A 139 -5.87 -4.53 -16.03
N ILE A 140 -5.17 -5.42 -15.34
CA ILE A 140 -5.31 -6.87 -15.54
C ILE A 140 -6.75 -7.30 -15.23
N LEU A 141 -7.30 -6.91 -14.08
CA LEU A 141 -8.69 -7.23 -13.73
C LEU A 141 -9.69 -6.61 -14.72
N LYS A 142 -9.45 -5.39 -15.18
CA LYS A 142 -10.30 -4.73 -16.20
C LYS A 142 -10.27 -5.49 -17.53
N ALA A 143 -9.09 -5.97 -17.95
CA ALA A 143 -8.96 -6.80 -19.13
C ALA A 143 -9.71 -8.13 -18.95
N LEU A 144 -9.53 -8.81 -17.81
CA LEU A 144 -10.23 -10.06 -17.49
C LEU A 144 -11.75 -9.89 -17.46
N LYS A 145 -12.25 -8.80 -16.86
CA LYS A 145 -13.69 -8.48 -16.82
C LYS A 145 -14.30 -8.36 -18.21
N LYS A 146 -13.56 -7.78 -19.17
CA LYS A 146 -14.01 -7.66 -20.56
C LYS A 146 -14.25 -9.03 -21.22
N TYR A 147 -13.47 -10.05 -20.86
CA TYR A 147 -13.59 -11.39 -21.45
C TYR A 147 -14.51 -12.32 -20.66
N GLN A 148 -14.68 -12.10 -19.37
CA GLN A 148 -15.46 -12.98 -18.50
C GLN A 148 -16.29 -12.20 -17.47
N GLU A 149 -17.19 -11.35 -17.96
CA GLU A 149 -18.02 -10.46 -17.11
C GLU A 149 -18.80 -11.21 -16.03
N ARG A 150 -19.21 -12.46 -16.29
CA ARG A 150 -19.92 -13.33 -15.35
C ARG A 150 -19.21 -13.64 -14.03
N PHE A 151 -17.88 -13.50 -13.96
CA PHE A 151 -17.13 -13.70 -12.72
C PHE A 151 -16.93 -12.40 -11.93
N PHE A 152 -17.36 -11.26 -12.50
CA PHE A 152 -17.13 -9.95 -11.90
C PHE A 152 -18.42 -9.34 -11.34
N GLU A 153 -18.40 -9.03 -10.05
CA GLU A 153 -19.45 -8.24 -9.42
C GLU A 153 -19.23 -6.72 -9.61
N GLU A 154 -20.23 -5.93 -9.19
CA GLU A 154 -20.11 -4.48 -9.16
C GLU A 154 -19.01 -4.07 -8.16
N ASN A 155 -18.16 -3.12 -8.57
CA ASN A 155 -17.03 -2.61 -7.77
C ASN A 155 -15.86 -3.56 -7.47
N GLU A 156 -15.84 -4.81 -7.96
CA GLU A 156 -14.69 -5.72 -7.73
C GLU A 156 -13.36 -5.19 -8.30
N LEU A 157 -13.40 -4.40 -9.38
CA LEU A 157 -12.20 -3.75 -9.90
C LEU A 157 -11.63 -2.75 -8.87
N ALA A 158 -12.50 -1.98 -8.22
CA ALA A 158 -12.09 -1.02 -7.19
C ALA A 158 -11.61 -1.77 -5.93
N LEU A 159 -12.26 -2.87 -5.56
CA LEU A 159 -11.83 -3.71 -4.44
C LEU A 159 -10.43 -4.30 -4.69
N GLY A 160 -10.19 -4.86 -5.88
CA GLY A 160 -8.90 -5.42 -6.25
C GLY A 160 -7.78 -4.37 -6.22
N PHE A 161 -8.04 -3.17 -6.74
CA PHE A 161 -7.10 -2.04 -6.63
C PHE A 161 -6.84 -1.66 -5.17
N LEU A 162 -7.91 -1.49 -4.38
CA LEU A 162 -7.83 -1.09 -2.98
C LEU A 162 -6.98 -2.08 -2.20
N LEU A 163 -7.28 -3.38 -2.28
CA LEU A 163 -6.57 -4.42 -1.53
C LEU A 163 -5.11 -4.57 -1.98
N ALA A 164 -4.85 -4.52 -3.29
CA ALA A 164 -3.49 -4.55 -3.82
C ALA A 164 -2.65 -3.34 -3.35
N PHE A 165 -3.26 -2.15 -3.30
CA PHE A 165 -2.58 -0.96 -2.81
C PHE A 165 -2.47 -0.94 -1.27
N LEU A 166 -3.44 -1.54 -0.58
CA LEU A 166 -3.49 -1.63 0.88
C LEU A 166 -2.35 -2.47 1.42
N VAL A 167 -2.12 -3.66 0.85
CA VAL A 167 -0.99 -4.54 1.23
C VAL A 167 0.37 -3.94 0.88
N GLY A 168 0.44 -3.02 -0.09
CA GLY A 168 1.66 -2.28 -0.40
C GLY A 168 2.75 -3.11 -1.08
N TRP A 169 3.97 -2.58 -1.14
CA TRP A 169 5.13 -3.28 -1.69
C TRP A 169 6.02 -3.81 -0.54
N PRO A 170 6.56 -5.04 -0.61
CA PRO A 170 6.39 -6.05 -1.67
C PRO A 170 5.14 -6.95 -1.51
N GLY A 171 4.32 -6.72 -0.48
CA GLY A 171 3.13 -7.52 -0.16
C GLY A 171 2.16 -7.75 -1.32
N VAL A 172 2.05 -6.83 -2.27
CA VAL A 172 1.20 -6.96 -3.47
C VAL A 172 1.54 -8.20 -4.31
N LEU A 173 2.80 -8.61 -4.37
CA LEU A 173 3.20 -9.83 -5.09
C LEU A 173 2.67 -11.07 -4.37
N VAL A 174 2.80 -11.10 -3.05
CA VAL A 174 2.26 -12.16 -2.19
C VAL A 174 0.74 -12.24 -2.34
N PHE A 175 0.08 -11.09 -2.29
CA PHE A 175 -1.37 -10.97 -2.46
C PHE A 175 -1.84 -11.56 -3.79
N ILE A 176 -1.16 -11.26 -4.91
CA ILE A 176 -1.53 -11.79 -6.22
C ILE A 176 -1.39 -13.32 -6.25
N VAL A 177 -0.29 -13.86 -5.71
CA VAL A 177 -0.07 -15.31 -5.63
C VAL A 177 -1.13 -15.98 -4.76
N LEU A 178 -1.40 -15.44 -3.56
CA LEU A 178 -2.42 -15.96 -2.65
C LEU A 178 -3.82 -15.85 -3.24
N LEU A 179 -4.13 -14.77 -3.95
CA LEU A 179 -5.41 -14.60 -4.64
C LEU A 179 -5.63 -15.74 -5.62
N PHE A 180 -4.64 -16.05 -6.45
CA PHE A 180 -4.74 -17.17 -7.39
C PHE A 180 -4.97 -18.51 -6.68
N ILE A 181 -4.21 -18.77 -5.61
CA ILE A 181 -4.36 -19.98 -4.79
C ILE A 181 -5.77 -20.06 -4.19
N PHE A 182 -6.28 -18.98 -3.60
CA PHE A 182 -7.60 -18.96 -2.98
C PHE A 182 -8.74 -19.06 -3.99
N ILE A 183 -8.58 -18.50 -5.20
CA ILE A 183 -9.54 -18.71 -6.28
C ILE A 183 -9.64 -20.21 -6.60
N LEU A 184 -8.52 -20.91 -6.73
CA LEU A 184 -8.52 -22.35 -7.01
C LEU A 184 -9.16 -23.15 -5.88
N ILE A 185 -8.74 -22.91 -4.64
CA ILE A 185 -9.26 -23.62 -3.45
C ILE A 185 -10.78 -23.41 -3.32
N ILE A 186 -11.24 -22.16 -3.39
CA ILE A 186 -12.67 -21.84 -3.26
C ILE A 186 -13.46 -22.43 -4.43
N SER A 187 -12.92 -22.37 -5.66
CA SER A 187 -13.61 -22.92 -6.82
C SER A 187 -13.77 -24.45 -6.75
N VAL A 188 -12.74 -25.16 -6.28
CA VAL A 188 -12.83 -26.61 -6.03
C VAL A 188 -13.85 -26.90 -4.92
N PHE A 189 -13.80 -26.14 -3.82
CA PHE A 189 -14.74 -26.31 -2.72
C PHE A 189 -16.20 -26.07 -3.15
N ARG A 190 -16.50 -24.97 -3.84
CA ARG A 190 -17.85 -24.67 -4.33
C ARG A 190 -18.37 -25.75 -5.26
N ARG A 191 -17.52 -26.27 -6.16
CA ARG A 191 -17.90 -27.33 -7.08
C ARG A 191 -18.21 -28.66 -6.38
N LEU A 192 -17.38 -29.05 -5.40
CA LEU A 192 -17.52 -30.35 -4.72
C LEU A 192 -18.62 -30.35 -3.67
N PHE A 193 -18.81 -29.24 -2.95
CA PHE A 193 -19.70 -29.19 -1.78
C PHE A 193 -20.99 -28.40 -2.00
N LEU A 194 -20.95 -27.35 -2.83
CA LEU A 194 -22.11 -26.45 -3.03
C LEU A 194 -22.80 -26.68 -4.39
N SER A 195 -22.24 -27.52 -5.25
CA SER A 195 -22.72 -27.75 -6.64
C SER A 195 -22.84 -26.46 -7.47
N GLU A 196 -22.11 -25.41 -7.07
CA GLU A 196 -22.06 -24.14 -7.76
C GLU A 196 -20.85 -24.10 -8.70
N THR A 197 -21.07 -23.68 -9.95
CA THR A 197 -20.03 -23.66 -10.98
C THR A 197 -19.24 -22.36 -11.06
N TYR A 198 -19.70 -21.30 -10.39
CA TYR A 198 -19.14 -19.95 -10.54
C TYR A 198 -18.57 -19.44 -9.23
N THR A 199 -17.33 -18.94 -9.25
CA THR A 199 -16.67 -18.28 -8.11
C THR A 199 -16.45 -16.82 -8.45
N THR A 200 -16.99 -15.91 -7.63
CA THR A 200 -16.69 -14.48 -7.73
C THR A 200 -15.36 -14.16 -7.06
N PHE A 201 -14.71 -13.07 -7.48
CA PHE A 201 -13.34 -12.76 -7.05
C PHE A 201 -13.27 -12.17 -5.64
N SER A 202 -14.36 -11.54 -5.18
CA SER A 202 -14.42 -10.82 -3.90
C SER A 202 -13.99 -11.63 -2.68
N GLY A 203 -14.56 -12.82 -2.48
CA GLY A 203 -14.19 -13.72 -1.38
C GLY A 203 -12.69 -14.06 -1.36
N PRO A 204 -12.14 -14.64 -2.45
CA PRO A 204 -10.71 -14.87 -2.60
C PRO A 204 -9.85 -13.61 -2.39
N MET A 205 -10.27 -12.45 -2.88
CA MET A 205 -9.56 -11.18 -2.68
C MET A 205 -9.48 -10.77 -1.22
N PHE A 206 -10.57 -10.86 -0.46
CA PHE A 206 -10.54 -10.55 0.97
C PHE A 206 -9.68 -11.53 1.75
N LEU A 207 -9.72 -12.82 1.45
CA LEU A 207 -8.84 -13.80 2.09
C LEU A 207 -7.37 -13.52 1.78
N ALA A 208 -7.04 -13.26 0.51
CA ALA A 208 -5.67 -12.89 0.11
C ALA A 208 -5.21 -11.63 0.82
N GLY A 209 -6.05 -10.60 0.89
CA GLY A 209 -5.75 -9.35 1.59
C GLY A 209 -5.54 -9.56 3.09
N PHE A 210 -6.42 -10.32 3.75
CA PHE A 210 -6.32 -10.64 5.17
C PHE A 210 -5.03 -11.38 5.51
N VAL A 211 -4.73 -12.46 4.78
CA VAL A 211 -3.53 -13.27 5.01
C VAL A 211 -2.27 -12.46 4.72
N THR A 212 -2.26 -11.67 3.65
CA THR A 212 -1.10 -10.82 3.32
C THR A 212 -0.88 -9.74 4.39
N LEU A 213 -1.92 -9.07 4.89
CA LEU A 213 -1.78 -8.06 5.93
C LEU A 213 -1.36 -8.65 7.29
N GLY A 214 -1.82 -9.86 7.62
CA GLY A 214 -1.54 -10.51 8.90
C GLY A 214 -0.15 -11.14 9.00
N TRP A 215 0.37 -11.68 7.89
CA TRP A 215 1.62 -12.46 7.86
C TRP A 215 2.59 -11.99 6.77
N GLU A 216 2.57 -10.69 6.46
CA GLU A 216 3.39 -10.12 5.38
C GLU A 216 4.86 -10.51 5.53
N SER A 217 5.40 -10.38 6.74
CA SER A 217 6.83 -10.50 7.00
C SER A 217 7.35 -11.92 6.71
N GLU A 218 6.57 -12.93 7.12
CA GLU A 218 6.82 -14.35 6.98
C GLU A 218 6.66 -14.79 5.53
N LEU A 219 5.59 -14.32 4.86
CA LEU A 219 5.28 -14.68 3.48
C LEU A 219 6.28 -14.06 2.48
N VAL A 220 6.68 -12.82 2.70
CA VAL A 220 7.73 -12.16 1.92
C VAL A 220 9.07 -12.88 2.13
N GLY A 221 9.35 -13.36 3.35
CA GLY A 221 10.50 -14.21 3.65
C GLY A 221 10.48 -15.54 2.90
N LEU A 222 9.34 -16.25 2.94
CA LEU A 222 9.13 -17.54 2.27
C LEU A 222 9.34 -17.45 0.75
N LEU A 223 8.90 -16.36 0.12
CA LEU A 223 9.05 -16.15 -1.31
C LEU A 223 10.41 -15.55 -1.71
N ASN A 224 11.34 -15.42 -0.75
CA ASN A 224 12.65 -14.79 -0.94
C ASN A 224 12.56 -13.38 -1.55
N LEU A 225 11.50 -12.65 -1.21
CA LEU A 225 11.23 -11.29 -1.69
C LEU A 225 11.83 -10.23 -0.75
N THR A 226 12.61 -10.64 0.25
CA THR A 226 13.31 -9.73 1.18
C THR A 226 14.27 -8.78 0.48
N VAL A 227 14.85 -9.20 -0.65
CA VAL A 227 15.70 -8.37 -1.51
C VAL A 227 14.95 -7.14 -2.06
N PHE A 228 13.61 -7.23 -2.13
CA PHE A 228 12.76 -6.14 -2.60
C PHE A 228 12.20 -5.25 -1.48
N LYS A 229 12.54 -5.49 -0.21
CA LYS A 229 12.18 -4.57 0.87
C LYS A 229 13.01 -3.30 0.73
N ILE A 230 12.35 -2.21 0.35
CA ILE A 230 12.93 -0.87 0.16
C ILE A 230 12.56 -0.02 1.38
#